data_AF-A0A381NGA4-F1
#
_entry.id   AF-A0A381NGA4-F1
#
_cell.length_a   1.000
_cell.length_b   1.000
_cell.length_c   1.000
_cell.angle_alpha   90.00
_cell.angle_beta   90.00
_cell.angle_gamma   90.00
#
_symmetry.space_group_name_H-M   'P 1'
#
loop_
_entity.id
_entity.type
_entity.pdbx_description
1 polymer ?
#
loop_
_entity_poly.entity_id
_entity_poly.type
_entity_poly.pdbx_seq_one_letter_code
_entity_poly.pdbx_strand_id
1 'polypeptide(L)'
;MEVPMFKFEDLTDGTDFNIEDYRLSPREFFEKRRTSKRPYVYDLRSSEAHESENIPGSHSLPIEHFENSIYQMPFAGDILLYGGEDGEVLTAAQILYDNGFDSFGYTDSYEALFSSADTTYLTITGTATKQLVEQLKNSDAQAGVQIVIEPTSPLKANYRLELVDSSLEGSIQFTVNGIKIFSERKTASYLEGTIIEINEEGELEPRNPHLSISKLSGSLEDQIKLMLDEQVNPMLASHGGNVMLEGIKDSTAYVRFGGGCQGCSMIDTTVKQGVEVMLKEAIPDLAGVYDVTDHSEGESPFFTD
;
A
#
# COMPACT_ATOMS: atom_id res chain seq x y z
N MET A 1 29.47 -42.12 -8.40
CA MET A 1 28.99 -40.73 -8.40
C MET A 1 27.65 -40.76 -7.70
N GLU A 2 27.67 -40.48 -6.40
CA GLU A 2 26.44 -40.30 -5.63
C GLU A 2 25.81 -38.97 -6.03
N VAL A 3 24.51 -39.01 -6.32
CA VAL A 3 23.69 -37.82 -6.54
C VAL A 3 23.52 -37.16 -5.17
N PRO A 4 23.79 -35.84 -5.03
CA PRO A 4 23.58 -35.17 -3.76
C PRO A 4 22.08 -35.16 -3.46
N MET A 5 21.68 -35.95 -2.47
CA MET A 5 20.35 -35.92 -1.88
C MET A 5 20.24 -34.59 -1.13
N PHE A 6 19.41 -33.67 -1.62
CA PHE A 6 19.03 -32.48 -0.86
C PHE A 6 18.45 -32.96 0.47
N LYS A 7 19.15 -32.65 1.57
CA LYS A 7 18.57 -32.75 2.90
C LYS A 7 17.52 -31.66 2.98
N PHE A 8 16.24 -32.04 3.01
CA PHE A 8 15.25 -31.21 3.67
C PHE A 8 15.70 -31.10 5.13
N GLU A 9 16.08 -29.90 5.55
CA GLU A 9 16.15 -29.61 6.98
C GLU A 9 14.73 -29.71 7.49
N ASP A 10 14.52 -30.68 8.38
CA ASP A 10 13.33 -30.80 9.18
C ASP A 10 13.29 -29.56 10.08
N LEU A 11 12.45 -28.58 9.73
CA LEU A 11 12.29 -27.31 10.47
C LEU A 11 11.63 -27.51 11.85
N THR A 12 11.40 -28.76 12.29
CA THR A 12 10.87 -29.04 13.63
C THR A 12 11.89 -28.87 14.74
N ASP A 13 13.17 -28.66 14.43
CA ASP A 13 14.21 -28.41 15.43
C ASP A 13 14.60 -26.91 15.48
N GLY A 14 13.85 -26.10 16.23
CA GLY A 14 14.48 -24.98 16.95
C GLY A 14 13.75 -23.64 17.15
N THR A 15 12.64 -23.37 16.47
CA THR A 15 11.81 -22.18 16.76
C THR A 15 10.34 -22.57 16.71
N ASP A 16 9.72 -22.78 17.87
CA ASP A 16 8.26 -22.82 17.96
C ASP A 16 7.74 -21.48 17.41
N PHE A 17 6.81 -21.53 16.45
CA PHE A 17 6.16 -20.33 15.92
C PHE A 17 5.56 -19.54 17.09
N ASN A 18 6.10 -18.34 17.34
CA ASN A 18 5.53 -17.40 18.28
C ASN A 18 4.89 -16.25 17.52
N ILE A 19 3.56 -16.24 17.50
CA ILE A 19 2.77 -15.27 16.75
C ILE A 19 3.08 -13.81 17.15
N GLU A 20 3.42 -13.59 18.42
CA GLU A 20 3.76 -12.26 18.94
C GLU A 20 5.06 -11.70 18.36
N ASP A 21 5.96 -12.53 17.82
CA ASP A 21 7.22 -12.06 17.21
C ASP A 21 6.97 -11.31 15.89
N TYR A 22 5.81 -11.51 15.27
CA TYR A 22 5.39 -10.88 14.01
C TYR A 22 4.34 -9.78 14.22
N ARG A 23 3.87 -9.60 15.46
CA ARG A 23 2.87 -8.59 15.79
C ARG A 23 3.51 -7.21 15.82
N LEU A 24 2.92 -6.27 15.09
CA LEU A 24 3.33 -4.88 15.03
C LEU A 24 2.28 -4.02 15.73
N SER A 25 2.72 -3.11 16.60
CA SER A 25 1.86 -1.99 17.00
C SER A 25 1.44 -1.17 15.78
N PRO A 26 0.33 -0.40 15.84
CA PRO A 26 -0.05 0.50 14.75
C PRO A 26 1.09 1.40 14.28
N ARG A 27 1.90 1.87 15.24
CA ARG A 27 3.10 2.64 14.99
C ARG A 27 4.13 1.87 14.17
N GLU A 28 4.51 0.67 14.62
CA GLU A 28 5.51 -0.16 13.94
C GLU A 28 5.02 -0.60 12.55
N PHE A 29 3.73 -0.88 12.41
CA PHE A 29 3.09 -1.21 11.13
C PHE A 29 3.29 -0.09 10.11
N PHE A 30 2.93 1.14 10.46
CA PHE A 30 3.09 2.29 9.57
C PHE A 30 4.55 2.72 9.38
N GLU A 31 5.40 2.59 10.40
CA GLU A 31 6.85 2.79 10.26
C GLU A 31 7.48 1.79 9.29
N LYS A 32 7.13 0.49 9.40
CA LYS A 32 7.62 -0.56 8.50
C LYS A 32 7.09 -0.35 7.08
N ARG A 33 5.81 0.02 6.92
CA ARG A 33 5.23 0.39 5.62
C ARG A 33 6.00 1.52 4.93
N ARG A 34 6.38 2.57 5.65
CA ARG A 34 7.12 3.72 5.08
C ARG A 34 8.58 3.44 4.77
N THR A 35 9.23 2.61 5.58
CA THR A 35 10.68 2.41 5.52
C THR A 35 11.10 1.17 4.74
N SER A 36 10.18 0.23 4.53
CA SER A 36 10.41 -0.90 3.64
C SER A 36 10.67 -0.42 2.22
N LYS A 37 11.62 -1.08 1.54
CA LYS A 37 11.85 -0.85 0.11
C LYS A 37 10.74 -1.42 -0.76
N ARG A 38 10.01 -2.42 -0.26
CA ARG A 38 8.96 -3.16 -0.96
C ARG A 38 7.90 -3.64 0.06
N PRO A 39 7.06 -2.72 0.58
CA PRO A 39 5.97 -3.08 1.46
C PRO A 39 4.79 -3.63 0.65
N TYR A 40 4.38 -4.86 0.94
CA TYR A 40 3.17 -5.46 0.38
C TYR A 40 2.10 -5.50 1.46
N VAL A 41 1.12 -4.61 1.35
CA VAL A 41 0.08 -4.47 2.38
C VAL A 41 -1.16 -5.24 1.93
N TYR A 42 -1.62 -6.20 2.73
CA TYR A 42 -2.83 -6.98 2.46
C TYR A 42 -3.91 -6.73 3.51
N ASP A 43 -5.12 -6.51 3.00
CA ASP A 43 -6.36 -6.41 3.76
C ASP A 43 -7.08 -7.76 3.74
N LEU A 44 -7.15 -8.41 4.89
CA LEU A 44 -7.72 -9.75 5.03
C LEU A 44 -9.23 -9.75 5.29
N ARG A 45 -9.84 -8.57 5.40
CA ARG A 45 -11.29 -8.41 5.55
C ARG A 45 -12.01 -8.76 4.23
N SER A 46 -13.33 -8.77 4.28
CA SER A 46 -14.14 -8.92 3.06
C SER A 46 -13.85 -7.80 2.05
N SER A 47 -14.00 -8.11 0.77
CA SER A 47 -13.83 -7.11 -0.30
C SER A 47 -14.76 -5.90 -0.13
N GLU A 48 -15.97 -6.09 0.41
CA GLU A 48 -16.90 -4.99 0.70
C GLU A 48 -16.36 -4.08 1.82
N ALA A 49 -15.76 -4.64 2.86
CA ALA A 49 -15.11 -3.86 3.91
C ALA A 49 -13.91 -3.09 3.37
N HIS A 50 -13.11 -3.70 2.50
CA HIS A 50 -11.99 -3.05 1.82
C HIS A 50 -12.44 -1.90 0.89
N GLU A 51 -13.49 -2.10 0.10
CA GLU A 51 -14.04 -1.07 -0.80
C GLU A 51 -14.60 0.13 -0.05
N SER A 52 -15.18 -0.10 1.14
CA SER A 52 -15.75 0.97 1.96
C SER A 52 -14.68 1.82 2.64
N GLU A 53 -13.67 1.18 3.25
CA GLU A 53 -12.56 1.82 3.95
C GLU A 53 -11.31 0.93 3.88
N ASN A 54 -10.15 1.46 3.52
CA ASN A 54 -8.90 0.70 3.47
C ASN A 54 -7.68 1.58 3.74
N ILE A 55 -6.52 0.94 3.91
CA ILE A 55 -5.23 1.62 3.83
C ILE A 55 -4.92 1.90 2.35
N PRO A 56 -4.63 3.15 1.94
CA PRO A 56 -4.26 3.51 0.58
C PRO A 56 -3.23 2.55 -0.02
N GLY A 57 -3.55 1.94 -1.17
CA GLY A 57 -2.65 1.01 -1.86
C GLY A 57 -2.53 -0.39 -1.24
N SER A 58 -3.35 -0.75 -0.25
CA SER A 58 -3.43 -2.15 0.19
C SER A 58 -4.16 -3.01 -0.83
N HIS A 59 -3.83 -4.30 -0.85
CA HIS A 59 -4.47 -5.31 -1.67
C HIS A 59 -5.60 -5.99 -0.90
N SER A 60 -6.81 -6.00 -1.46
CA SER A 60 -7.89 -6.86 -0.96
C SER A 60 -7.50 -8.32 -1.15
N LEU A 61 -7.36 -9.06 -0.06
CA LEU A 61 -7.14 -10.51 -0.07
C LEU A 61 -7.91 -11.13 1.10
N PRO A 62 -9.24 -11.29 0.98
CA PRO A 62 -10.06 -11.90 2.03
C PRO A 62 -9.47 -13.23 2.51
N ILE A 63 -9.53 -13.48 3.82
CA ILE A 63 -8.85 -14.62 4.45
C ILE A 63 -9.21 -15.98 3.82
N GLU A 64 -10.44 -16.15 3.32
CA GLU A 64 -10.90 -17.36 2.64
C GLU A 64 -10.15 -17.68 1.33
N HIS A 65 -9.46 -16.68 0.77
CA HIS A 65 -8.66 -16.82 -0.44
C HIS A 65 -7.16 -16.86 -0.16
N PHE A 66 -6.73 -16.51 1.05
CA PHE A 66 -5.32 -16.30 1.40
C PHE A 66 -4.44 -17.53 1.12
N GLU A 67 -4.85 -18.72 1.58
CA GLU A 67 -4.08 -19.96 1.40
C GLU A 67 -3.84 -20.30 -0.09
N ASN A 68 -4.86 -20.09 -0.93
CA ASN A 68 -4.76 -20.37 -2.36
C ASN A 68 -3.91 -19.33 -3.10
N SER A 69 -3.79 -18.12 -2.55
CA SER A 69 -3.03 -17.03 -3.14
C SER A 69 -1.56 -17.03 -2.75
N ILE A 70 -1.13 -17.89 -1.82
CA ILE A 70 0.23 -17.87 -1.28
C ILE A 70 1.33 -18.00 -2.34
N TYR A 71 1.09 -18.81 -3.38
CA TYR A 71 2.04 -19.02 -4.47
C TYR A 71 2.20 -17.79 -5.39
N GLN A 72 1.26 -16.86 -5.31
CA GLN A 72 1.27 -15.59 -6.03
C GLN A 72 1.82 -14.45 -5.17
N MET A 73 2.00 -14.68 -3.86
CA MET A 73 2.57 -13.68 -2.96
C MET A 73 4.06 -13.48 -3.24
N PRO A 74 4.58 -12.26 -3.01
CA PRO A 74 5.98 -11.96 -3.24
C PRO A 74 6.85 -12.69 -2.22
N PHE A 75 7.76 -13.55 -2.72
CA PHE A 75 8.74 -14.26 -1.90
C PHE A 75 9.85 -13.34 -1.32
N ALA A 76 9.86 -12.06 -1.68
CA ALA A 76 10.83 -11.08 -1.18
C ALA A 76 10.17 -9.72 -1.00
N GLY A 77 10.40 -9.09 0.15
CA GLY A 77 9.76 -7.83 0.54
C GLY A 77 9.17 -7.96 1.96
N ASP A 78 8.59 -6.88 2.46
CA ASP A 78 7.90 -6.92 3.75
C ASP A 78 6.41 -7.11 3.52
N ILE A 79 5.88 -8.28 3.87
CA ILE A 79 4.44 -8.53 3.87
C ILE A 79 3.84 -7.93 5.14
N LEU A 80 2.86 -7.05 4.99
CA LEU A 80 2.16 -6.38 6.09
C LEU A 80 0.68 -6.74 6.03
N LEU A 81 0.18 -7.35 7.09
CA LEU A 81 -1.20 -7.84 7.15
C LEU A 81 -2.04 -7.01 8.12
N TYR A 82 -3.28 -6.71 7.73
CA TYR A 82 -4.31 -6.27 8.66
C TYR A 82 -5.63 -6.94 8.31
N GLY A 83 -6.51 -7.12 9.29
CA GLY A 83 -7.78 -7.81 9.13
C GLY A 83 -8.90 -7.18 9.94
N GLY A 84 -9.98 -7.95 10.14
CA GLY A 84 -11.05 -7.62 11.07
C GLY A 84 -10.65 -7.95 12.51
N GLU A 85 -11.65 -8.16 13.36
CA GLU A 85 -11.45 -8.59 14.75
C GLU A 85 -11.70 -10.10 14.92
N ASP A 86 -11.87 -10.84 13.81
CA ASP A 86 -12.30 -12.24 13.78
C ASP A 86 -11.13 -13.24 13.69
N GLY A 87 -9.89 -12.76 13.83
CA GLY A 87 -8.68 -13.60 13.86
C GLY A 87 -8.09 -13.93 12.49
N GLU A 88 -8.47 -13.19 11.44
CA GLU A 88 -7.98 -13.36 10.08
C GLU A 88 -6.45 -13.25 10.01
N VAL A 89 -5.89 -12.24 10.68
CA VAL A 89 -4.43 -11.99 10.71
C VAL A 89 -3.66 -13.12 11.38
N LEU A 90 -4.23 -13.78 12.39
CA LEU A 90 -3.58 -14.88 13.08
C LEU A 90 -3.49 -16.11 12.18
N THR A 91 -4.58 -16.38 11.46
CA THR A 91 -4.65 -17.48 10.49
C THR A 91 -3.66 -17.26 9.35
N ALA A 92 -3.62 -16.06 8.78
CA ALA A 92 -2.70 -15.71 7.71
C ALA A 92 -1.22 -15.74 8.16
N ALA A 93 -0.91 -15.26 9.37
CA ALA A 93 0.44 -15.30 9.93
C ALA A 93 0.95 -16.75 10.08
N GLN A 94 0.11 -17.66 10.57
CA GLN A 94 0.45 -19.08 10.65
C GLN A 94 0.71 -19.67 9.26
N ILE A 95 -0.17 -19.40 8.29
CA ILE A 95 -0.02 -19.88 6.91
C ILE A 95 1.30 -19.40 6.30
N LEU A 96 1.65 -18.12 6.47
CA LEU A 96 2.93 -17.58 5.97
C LEU A 96 4.12 -18.29 6.61
N TYR A 97 4.12 -18.45 7.93
CA TYR A 97 5.20 -19.13 8.65
C TYR A 97 5.37 -20.58 8.19
N ASP A 98 4.27 -21.34 8.11
CA ASP A 98 4.29 -22.76 7.72
C ASP A 98 4.79 -22.97 6.28
N ASN A 99 4.66 -21.95 5.44
CA ASN A 99 5.14 -21.96 4.06
C ASN A 99 6.51 -21.26 3.88
N GLY A 100 7.21 -20.96 4.98
CA GLY A 100 8.60 -20.50 4.95
C GLY A 100 8.79 -19.02 4.63
N PHE A 101 7.76 -18.19 4.74
CA PHE A 101 7.93 -16.74 4.69
C PHE A 101 8.61 -16.26 5.98
N ASP A 102 9.76 -15.60 5.83
CA ASP A 102 10.60 -15.16 6.95
C ASP A 102 10.43 -13.67 7.29
N SER A 103 9.88 -12.87 6.37
CA SER A 103 9.66 -11.42 6.56
C SER A 103 8.19 -11.03 6.34
N PHE A 104 7.41 -11.09 7.42
CA PHE A 104 6.07 -10.52 7.48
C PHE A 104 5.82 -9.82 8.81
N GLY A 105 4.71 -9.10 8.91
CA GLY A 105 4.22 -8.59 10.18
C GLY A 105 2.75 -8.24 10.07
N TYR A 106 2.04 -8.23 11.19
CA TYR A 106 0.61 -7.96 11.22
C TYR A 106 0.23 -7.01 12.35
N THR A 107 -0.85 -6.26 12.17
CA THR A 107 -1.52 -5.50 13.24
C THR A 107 -2.81 -6.22 13.64
N ASP A 108 -3.34 -5.93 14.83
CA ASP A 108 -4.50 -6.64 15.38
C ASP A 108 -5.74 -6.55 14.48
N SER A 109 -6.07 -5.34 14.03
CA SER A 109 -7.23 -5.09 13.17
C SER A 109 -7.13 -3.75 12.47
N TYR A 110 -7.99 -3.54 11.47
CA TYR A 110 -8.17 -2.23 10.84
C TYR A 110 -8.59 -1.17 11.87
N GLU A 111 -9.44 -1.50 12.85
CA GLU A 111 -9.84 -0.55 13.90
C GLU A 111 -8.69 -0.21 14.84
N ALA A 112 -7.86 -1.19 15.21
CA ALA A 112 -6.70 -0.97 16.06
C ALA A 112 -5.73 0.04 15.45
N LEU A 113 -5.58 0.05 14.11
CA LEU A 113 -4.76 1.00 13.39
C LEU A 113 -5.17 2.45 13.57
N PHE A 114 -6.41 2.74 13.96
CA PHE A 114 -6.94 4.11 14.15
C PHE A 114 -7.33 4.41 15.60
N SER A 115 -7.01 3.49 16.52
CA SER A 115 -7.21 3.73 17.94
C SER A 115 -6.28 4.87 18.41
N SER A 116 -6.85 5.84 19.13
CA SER A 116 -6.27 7.15 19.44
C SER A 116 -5.06 7.14 20.39
N ALA A 117 -4.47 5.98 20.65
CA ALA A 117 -3.41 5.78 21.64
C ALA A 117 -2.01 6.11 21.12
N ASP A 118 -1.69 5.84 19.84
CA ASP A 118 -0.33 5.99 19.30
C ASP A 118 -0.24 7.03 18.18
N THR A 119 0.56 8.07 18.43
CA THR A 119 0.58 9.33 17.68
C THR A 119 1.63 9.32 16.57
N THR A 120 1.49 8.42 15.60
CA THR A 120 2.47 8.30 14.48
C THR A 120 1.88 8.46 13.08
N TYR A 121 0.61 8.86 12.95
CA TYR A 121 0.01 9.08 11.62
C TYR A 121 0.72 10.18 10.84
N LEU A 122 1.13 11.26 11.51
CA LEU A 122 1.63 12.45 10.84
C LEU A 122 2.71 13.16 11.63
N THR A 123 3.46 13.99 10.92
CA THR A 123 4.50 14.86 11.50
C THR A 123 4.09 16.32 11.37
N ILE A 124 4.22 17.10 12.46
CA ILE A 124 4.12 18.56 12.40
C ILE A 124 5.52 19.13 12.65
N THR A 125 6.03 19.89 11.68
CA THR A 125 7.35 20.53 11.82
C THR A 125 7.35 21.52 12.99
N GLY A 126 8.53 21.79 13.56
CA GLY A 126 8.65 22.69 14.71
C GLY A 126 8.20 24.13 14.42
N THR A 127 8.39 24.60 13.19
CA THR A 127 7.90 25.91 12.74
C THR A 127 6.39 25.91 12.58
N ALA A 128 5.81 24.90 11.90
CA ALA A 128 4.36 24.77 11.78
C ALA A 128 3.65 24.62 13.14
N THR A 129 4.25 23.87 14.08
CA THR A 129 3.73 23.71 15.45
C THR A 129 3.59 25.08 16.14
N LYS A 130 4.60 25.95 16.02
CA LYS A 130 4.55 27.30 16.63
C LYS A 130 3.43 28.15 16.03
N GLN A 131 3.29 28.15 14.70
CA GLN A 131 2.27 28.92 14.00
C GLN A 131 0.85 28.41 14.33
N LEU A 132 0.65 27.09 14.36
CA LEU A 132 -0.63 26.50 14.77
C LEU A 132 -1.00 26.86 16.21
N VAL A 133 -0.05 26.78 17.14
CA VAL A 133 -0.30 27.17 18.55
C VAL A 133 -0.63 28.66 18.66
N GLU A 134 0.01 29.52 17.88
CA GLU A 134 -0.31 30.95 17.85
C GLU A 134 -1.71 31.22 17.27
N GLN A 135 -2.07 30.57 16.16
CA GLN A 135 -3.41 30.68 15.54
C GLN A 135 -4.52 30.20 16.49
N LEU A 136 -4.30 29.07 17.18
CA LEU A 136 -5.24 28.53 18.16
C LEU A 136 -5.38 29.44 19.39
N LYS A 137 -4.30 30.08 19.86
CA LYS A 137 -4.38 31.04 20.98
C LYS A 137 -5.12 32.33 20.62
N ASN A 138 -5.00 32.77 19.37
CA ASN A 138 -5.65 33.98 18.88
C ASN A 138 -7.13 33.76 18.54
N SER A 139 -7.61 32.53 18.66
CA SER A 139 -8.98 32.14 18.37
C SER A 139 -9.62 31.59 19.65
N ASP A 140 -10.37 32.45 20.35
CA ASP A 140 -10.91 32.18 21.71
C ASP A 140 -11.81 30.92 21.85
N ALA A 141 -12.12 30.21 20.76
CA ALA A 141 -13.04 29.08 20.72
C ALA A 141 -12.50 27.78 20.09
N GLN A 142 -11.27 27.77 19.54
CA GLN A 142 -10.82 26.63 18.74
C GLN A 142 -10.35 25.45 19.61
N ALA A 143 -10.98 24.30 19.40
CA ALA A 143 -10.63 23.04 20.06
C ALA A 143 -9.40 22.35 19.43
N GLY A 144 -9.06 22.67 18.18
CA GLY A 144 -7.91 22.08 17.50
C GLY A 144 -7.90 22.32 15.99
N VAL A 145 -7.25 21.41 15.26
CA VAL A 145 -7.07 21.49 13.80
C VAL A 145 -7.72 20.28 13.15
N GLN A 146 -8.58 20.52 12.18
CA GLN A 146 -9.10 19.51 11.27
C GLN A 146 -8.18 19.41 10.05
N ILE A 147 -7.76 18.20 9.71
CA ILE A 147 -7.17 17.89 8.41
C ILE A 147 -8.32 17.41 7.53
N VAL A 148 -8.61 18.17 6.48
CA VAL A 148 -9.58 17.79 5.45
C VAL A 148 -8.81 17.08 4.35
N ILE A 149 -9.21 15.84 4.06
CA ILE A 149 -8.56 14.99 3.06
C ILE A 149 -9.58 14.65 1.98
N GLU A 150 -9.22 14.93 0.73
CA GLU A 150 -10.03 14.61 -0.44
C GLU A 150 -9.26 13.64 -1.33
N PRO A 151 -9.47 12.31 -1.18
CA PRO A 151 -8.90 11.32 -2.10
C PRO A 151 -9.38 11.56 -3.52
N THR A 152 -8.44 11.58 -4.45
CA THR A 152 -8.69 11.67 -5.91
C THR A 152 -8.40 10.34 -6.62
N SER A 153 -7.57 9.49 -6.00
CA SER A 153 -7.33 8.09 -6.36
C SER A 153 -6.79 7.34 -5.12
N PRO A 154 -6.66 6.01 -5.16
CA PRO A 154 -6.10 5.23 -4.05
C PRO A 154 -4.71 5.68 -3.58
N LEU A 155 -3.94 6.38 -4.42
CA LEU A 155 -2.58 6.83 -4.11
C LEU A 155 -2.42 8.35 -4.28
N LYS A 156 -3.53 9.09 -4.33
CA LYS A 156 -3.52 10.54 -4.48
C LYS A 156 -4.62 11.20 -3.68
N ALA A 157 -4.28 12.14 -2.82
CA ALA A 157 -5.25 12.96 -2.10
C ALA A 157 -4.82 14.43 -2.03
N ASN A 158 -5.81 15.31 -1.97
CA ASN A 158 -5.60 16.71 -1.61
C ASN A 158 -5.81 16.89 -0.11
N TYR A 159 -5.03 17.79 0.49
CA TYR A 159 -5.04 18.04 1.92
C TYR A 159 -5.24 19.52 2.20
N ARG A 160 -6.03 19.82 3.24
CA ARG A 160 -6.25 21.18 3.74
C ARG A 160 -6.30 21.18 5.26
N LEU A 161 -5.95 22.31 5.86
CA LEU A 161 -6.09 22.54 7.29
C LEU A 161 -7.21 23.53 7.57
N GLU A 162 -8.02 23.20 8.56
CA GLU A 162 -9.07 24.07 9.08
C GLU A 162 -8.97 24.11 10.60
N LEU A 163 -9.06 25.30 11.18
CA LEU A 163 -9.16 25.42 12.62
C LEU A 163 -10.62 25.21 13.04
N VAL A 164 -10.85 24.39 14.06
CA VAL A 164 -12.22 23.98 14.44
C VAL A 164 -12.50 24.21 15.91
N ASP A 165 -13.74 24.59 16.22
CA ASP A 165 -14.22 24.82 17.59
C ASP A 165 -14.62 23.52 18.31
N SER A 166 -14.89 22.45 17.56
CA SER A 166 -15.20 21.12 18.10
C SER A 166 -14.84 20.02 17.10
N SER A 167 -14.75 18.78 17.57
CA SER A 167 -14.62 17.61 16.70
C SER A 167 -15.85 17.47 15.80
N LEU A 168 -15.65 17.04 14.56
CA LEU A 168 -16.76 16.55 13.73
C LEU A 168 -17.32 15.25 14.31
N GLU A 169 -18.62 15.04 14.22
CA GLU A 169 -19.25 13.78 14.64
C GLU A 169 -18.68 12.62 13.82
N GLY A 170 -18.27 11.53 14.48
CA GLY A 170 -17.62 10.40 13.82
C GLY A 170 -16.19 10.66 13.32
N SER A 171 -15.58 11.80 13.67
CA SER A 171 -14.15 12.03 13.41
C SER A 171 -13.26 11.19 14.32
N ILE A 172 -12.09 10.84 13.81
CA ILE A 172 -11.00 10.38 14.66
C ILE A 172 -10.29 11.59 15.27
N GLN A 173 -9.82 11.42 16.50
CA GLN A 173 -9.09 12.44 17.24
C GLN A 173 -7.79 11.86 17.78
N PHE A 174 -6.69 12.60 17.59
CA PHE A 174 -5.40 12.30 18.20
C PHE A 174 -4.69 13.62 18.55
N THR A 175 -3.57 13.53 19.28
CA THR A 175 -2.81 14.72 19.71
C THR A 175 -1.40 14.66 19.18
N VAL A 176 -0.94 15.68 18.46
CA VAL A 176 0.43 15.77 17.95
C VAL A 176 1.06 17.05 18.46
N ASN A 177 2.22 16.94 19.13
CA ASN A 177 2.91 18.09 19.75
C ASN A 177 2.00 18.95 20.66
N GLY A 178 1.02 18.33 21.34
CA GLY A 178 0.05 19.02 22.18
C GLY A 178 -1.12 19.69 21.45
N ILE A 179 -1.19 19.56 20.13
CA ILE A 179 -2.29 20.06 19.28
C ILE A 179 -3.28 18.92 19.05
N LYS A 180 -4.57 19.14 19.29
CA LYS A 180 -5.62 18.19 18.92
C LYS A 180 -5.82 18.23 17.41
N ILE A 181 -5.71 17.07 16.78
CA ILE A 181 -5.96 16.87 15.36
C ILE A 181 -7.21 16.05 15.18
N PHE A 182 -8.04 16.47 14.24
CA PHE A 182 -9.28 15.82 13.82
C PHE A 182 -9.20 15.43 12.34
N SER A 183 -9.79 14.30 11.99
CA SER A 183 -9.96 13.86 10.60
C SER A 183 -11.23 13.02 10.49
N GLU A 184 -11.89 13.03 9.34
CA GLU A 184 -12.99 12.09 9.09
C GLU A 184 -12.49 10.65 9.17
N ARG A 185 -13.29 9.74 9.76
CA ARG A 185 -12.94 8.32 9.89
C ARG A 185 -12.65 7.69 8.53
N LYS A 186 -13.49 7.99 7.54
CA LYS A 186 -13.43 7.43 6.18
C LYS A 186 -12.12 7.73 5.45
N THR A 187 -11.47 8.85 5.78
CA THR A 187 -10.21 9.27 5.15
C THR A 187 -9.03 9.20 6.11
N ALA A 188 -9.22 8.70 7.33
CA ALA A 188 -8.20 8.59 8.36
C ALA A 188 -6.95 7.83 7.88
N SER A 189 -7.12 6.82 7.03
CA SER A 189 -6.04 6.03 6.48
C SER A 189 -5.09 6.81 5.57
N TYR A 190 -5.54 7.93 5.00
CA TYR A 190 -4.73 8.84 4.18
C TYR A 190 -3.90 9.81 5.01
N LEU A 191 -4.09 9.85 6.34
CA LEU A 191 -3.25 10.66 7.24
C LEU A 191 -1.84 10.11 7.36
N GLU A 192 -1.67 8.79 7.23
CA GLU A 192 -0.41 8.10 7.41
C GLU A 192 0.70 8.68 6.53
N GLY A 193 1.78 9.18 7.12
CA GLY A 193 2.88 9.82 6.41
C GLY A 193 2.63 11.29 6.06
N THR A 194 1.52 11.89 6.48
CA THR A 194 1.26 13.32 6.27
C THR A 194 2.26 14.17 7.04
N ILE A 195 2.73 15.23 6.42
CA ILE A 195 3.62 16.24 6.99
C ILE A 195 2.89 17.58 6.94
N ILE A 196 2.84 18.27 8.07
CA ILE A 196 2.39 19.66 8.16
C ILE A 196 3.62 20.54 8.30
N GLU A 197 3.87 21.34 7.28
CA GLU A 197 5.00 22.27 7.21
C GLU A 197 4.56 23.67 6.79
N ILE A 198 5.53 24.59 6.74
CA ILE A 198 5.32 25.94 6.22
C ILE A 198 5.92 25.99 4.83
N ASN A 199 5.14 26.41 3.84
CA ASN A 199 5.60 26.55 2.46
C ASN A 199 6.46 27.82 2.27
N GLU A 200 6.96 28.05 1.05
CA GLU A 200 7.79 29.22 0.73
C GLU A 200 7.09 30.57 0.94
N GLU A 201 5.76 30.57 0.95
CA GLU A 201 4.91 31.76 1.13
C GLU A 201 4.59 32.03 2.61
N GLY A 202 5.03 31.16 3.53
CA GLY A 202 4.78 31.31 4.97
C GLY A 202 3.44 30.73 5.44
N GLU A 203 2.76 29.96 4.59
CA GLU A 203 1.47 29.34 4.88
C GLU A 203 1.61 27.90 5.35
N LEU A 204 0.69 27.45 6.20
CA LEU A 204 0.63 26.07 6.66
C LEU A 204 0.15 25.16 5.53
N GLU A 205 0.97 24.18 5.17
CA GLU A 205 0.69 23.24 4.09
C GLU A 205 0.74 21.80 4.62
N PRO A 206 -0.42 21.11 4.69
CA PRO A 206 -0.44 19.67 4.87
C PRO A 206 -0.14 18.98 3.54
N ARG A 207 0.74 17.99 3.54
CA ARG A 207 0.98 17.14 2.37
C ARG A 207 1.38 15.74 2.76
N ASN A 208 1.05 14.76 1.92
CA ASN A 208 1.54 13.40 2.08
C ASN A 208 2.47 13.04 0.90
N PRO A 209 3.79 12.96 1.10
CA PRO A 209 4.74 12.66 0.03
C PRO A 209 4.55 11.25 -0.56
N HIS A 210 3.88 10.34 0.16
CA HIS A 210 3.60 8.99 -0.30
C HIS A 210 2.27 8.88 -1.07
N LEU A 211 1.33 9.81 -0.83
CA LEU A 211 0.03 9.89 -1.51
C LEU A 211 -0.06 11.10 -2.44
N SER A 212 1.08 11.46 -3.00
CA SER A 212 1.23 12.46 -4.04
C SER A 212 2.15 11.88 -5.11
N ILE A 213 1.62 10.97 -5.92
CA ILE A 213 2.18 10.73 -7.25
C ILE A 213 1.89 11.99 -8.10
N SER A 214 2.53 13.10 -7.76
CA SER A 214 2.60 14.30 -8.58
C SER A 214 3.99 14.48 -9.19
N LYS A 215 4.93 13.58 -8.86
CA LYS A 215 6.14 13.31 -9.66
C LYS A 215 6.68 11.94 -9.30
N LEU A 216 6.39 10.94 -10.14
CA LEU A 216 7.28 9.80 -10.24
C LEU A 216 8.67 10.39 -10.53
N SER A 217 9.64 10.08 -9.68
CA SER A 217 10.99 10.64 -9.76
C SER A 217 11.94 9.63 -10.40
N GLY A 218 13.01 10.12 -11.03
CA GLY A 218 13.93 9.26 -11.79
C GLY A 218 13.60 9.22 -13.28
N SER A 219 14.25 8.31 -14.00
CA SER A 219 14.09 8.15 -15.44
C SER A 219 12.70 7.62 -15.79
N LEU A 220 12.22 7.84 -17.02
CA LEU A 220 10.95 7.27 -17.50
C LEU A 220 10.87 5.74 -17.26
N GLU A 221 12.00 5.05 -17.35
CA GLU A 221 12.12 3.63 -17.04
C GLU A 221 11.85 3.31 -15.57
N ASP A 222 12.43 4.09 -14.66
CA ASP A 222 12.21 3.90 -13.22
C ASP A 222 10.75 4.15 -12.85
N GLN A 223 10.14 5.18 -13.45
CA GLN A 223 8.74 5.53 -13.24
C GLN A 223 7.80 4.41 -13.72
N ILE A 224 8.04 3.87 -14.92
CA ILE A 224 7.25 2.75 -15.46
C ILE A 224 7.44 1.50 -14.62
N LYS A 225 8.68 1.14 -14.28
CA LYS A 225 8.97 -0.04 -13.44
C LYS A 225 8.28 0.06 -12.09
N LEU A 226 8.34 1.23 -11.44
CA LEU A 226 7.66 1.45 -10.17
C LEU A 226 6.15 1.24 -10.30
N MET A 227 5.53 1.81 -11.33
CA MET A 227 4.10 1.61 -11.58
C MET A 227 3.74 0.16 -11.90
N LEU A 228 4.57 -0.53 -12.68
CA LEU A 228 4.36 -1.93 -12.99
C LEU A 228 4.45 -2.78 -11.73
N ASP A 229 5.44 -2.55 -10.88
CA ASP A 229 5.68 -3.35 -9.68
C ASP A 229 4.68 -3.06 -8.56
N GLU A 230 4.29 -1.79 -8.37
CA GLU A 230 3.47 -1.36 -7.22
C GLU A 230 1.97 -1.33 -7.51
N GLN A 231 1.55 -1.24 -8.78
CA GLN A 231 0.13 -1.12 -9.13
C GLN A 231 -0.33 -2.18 -10.13
N VAL A 232 0.38 -2.33 -11.25
CA VAL A 232 -0.12 -3.17 -12.33
C VAL A 232 0.03 -4.65 -12.00
N ASN A 233 1.22 -5.10 -11.61
CA ASN A 233 1.48 -6.50 -11.31
C ASN A 233 0.64 -7.04 -10.16
N PRO A 234 0.41 -6.30 -9.06
CA PRO A 234 -0.51 -6.75 -8.03
C PRO A 234 -1.95 -6.97 -8.53
N MET A 235 -2.45 -6.11 -9.42
CA MET A 235 -3.77 -6.29 -10.03
C MET A 235 -3.82 -7.52 -10.95
N LEU A 236 -2.77 -7.74 -11.76
CA LEU A 236 -2.69 -8.89 -12.67
C LEU A 236 -2.49 -10.21 -11.93
N ALA A 237 -1.80 -10.19 -10.79
CA ALA A 237 -1.53 -11.38 -9.97
C ALA A 237 -2.82 -12.03 -9.48
N SER A 238 -3.86 -11.26 -9.17
CA SER A 238 -5.20 -11.77 -8.83
C SER A 238 -5.84 -12.61 -9.94
N HIS A 239 -5.36 -12.47 -11.18
CA HIS A 239 -5.76 -13.28 -12.34
C HIS A 239 -4.64 -14.23 -12.81
N GLY A 240 -3.63 -14.46 -11.98
CA GLY A 240 -2.50 -15.34 -12.27
C GLY A 240 -1.53 -14.81 -13.32
N GLY A 241 -1.58 -13.52 -13.65
CA GLY A 241 -0.75 -12.90 -14.68
C GLY A 241 0.25 -11.87 -14.13
N ASN A 242 1.18 -11.46 -14.98
CA ASN A 242 2.12 -10.39 -14.69
C ASN A 242 2.54 -9.67 -15.97
N VAL A 243 3.26 -8.57 -15.83
CA VAL A 243 3.82 -7.77 -16.91
C VAL A 243 5.20 -7.23 -16.53
N MET A 244 6.13 -7.23 -17.49
CA MET A 244 7.49 -6.75 -17.33
C MET A 244 7.81 -5.69 -18.39
N LEU A 245 8.61 -4.70 -18.03
CA LEU A 245 9.15 -3.72 -18.97
C LEU A 245 10.37 -4.31 -19.70
N GLU A 246 10.29 -4.40 -21.03
CA GLU A 246 11.36 -4.89 -21.90
C GLU A 246 12.23 -3.75 -22.45
N GLY A 247 11.67 -2.55 -22.57
CA GLY A 247 12.40 -1.38 -23.00
C GLY A 247 11.51 -0.18 -23.30
N ILE A 248 12.16 0.93 -23.65
CA ILE A 248 11.48 2.18 -24.01
C ILE A 248 12.06 2.70 -25.32
N LYS A 249 11.18 3.11 -26.23
CA LYS A 249 11.58 3.80 -27.45
C LYS A 249 10.57 4.89 -27.76
N ASP A 250 11.04 6.11 -28.03
CA ASP A 250 10.20 7.25 -28.40
C ASP A 250 9.05 7.47 -27.40
N SER A 251 9.37 7.43 -26.11
CA SER A 251 8.40 7.50 -24.98
C SER A 251 7.30 6.43 -25.02
N THR A 252 7.50 5.32 -25.73
CA THR A 252 6.60 4.16 -25.74
C THR A 252 7.24 3.03 -24.95
N ALA A 253 6.52 2.50 -23.97
CA ALA A 253 6.95 1.34 -23.18
C ALA A 253 6.68 0.05 -23.96
N TYR A 254 7.66 -0.82 -24.06
CA TYR A 254 7.53 -2.16 -24.61
C TYR A 254 7.44 -3.13 -23.44
N VAL A 255 6.31 -3.81 -23.31
CA VAL A 255 6.03 -4.68 -22.18
C VAL A 255 5.77 -6.11 -22.64
N ARG A 256 6.13 -7.07 -21.79
CA ARG A 256 5.87 -8.49 -21.99
C ARG A 256 4.97 -8.97 -20.86
N PHE A 257 3.82 -9.51 -21.22
CA PHE A 257 2.90 -10.20 -20.31
C PHE A 257 3.35 -11.64 -20.09
N GLY A 258 3.09 -12.14 -18.89
CA GLY A 258 3.41 -13.51 -18.47
C GLY A 258 2.26 -14.10 -17.64
N GLY A 259 2.40 -15.39 -17.30
CA GLY A 259 1.40 -16.14 -16.54
C GLY A 259 0.07 -16.26 -17.29
N GLY A 260 -1.05 -16.14 -16.58
CA GLY A 260 -2.40 -16.19 -17.15
C GLY A 260 -2.69 -15.09 -18.19
N CYS A 261 -1.90 -14.01 -18.21
CA CYS A 261 -1.99 -12.96 -19.23
C CYS A 261 -1.26 -13.30 -20.55
N GLN A 262 -0.48 -14.38 -20.60
CA GLN A 262 0.24 -14.77 -21.82
C GLN A 262 -0.66 -15.50 -22.82
N GLY A 263 -1.58 -16.35 -22.36
CA GLY A 263 -2.34 -17.26 -23.24
C GLY A 263 -3.80 -16.89 -23.52
N CYS A 264 -4.31 -15.74 -23.04
CA CYS A 264 -5.74 -15.43 -23.09
C CYS A 264 -6.15 -14.55 -24.29
N SER A 265 -6.12 -15.14 -25.48
CA SER A 265 -6.35 -14.48 -26.79
C SER A 265 -7.64 -13.63 -26.97
N MET A 266 -8.65 -13.76 -26.09
CA MET A 266 -9.88 -12.93 -26.15
C MET A 266 -9.99 -11.87 -25.05
N ILE A 267 -9.14 -11.90 -24.01
CA ILE A 267 -9.12 -10.93 -22.90
C ILE A 267 -7.96 -9.92 -23.02
N ASP A 268 -6.97 -10.22 -23.88
CA ASP A 268 -5.72 -9.44 -24.06
C ASP A 268 -5.91 -7.96 -24.38
N THR A 269 -6.97 -7.57 -25.10
CA THR A 269 -7.16 -6.16 -25.45
C THR A 269 -7.55 -5.31 -24.24
N THR A 270 -8.39 -5.84 -23.34
CA THR A 270 -8.87 -5.08 -22.17
C THR A 270 -7.80 -4.97 -21.09
N VAL A 271 -7.03 -6.04 -20.86
CA VAL A 271 -5.94 -6.04 -19.88
C VAL A 271 -4.85 -5.06 -20.32
N LYS A 272 -4.37 -5.17 -21.56
CA LYS A 272 -3.39 -4.24 -22.11
C LYS A 272 -3.90 -2.80 -22.05
N GLN A 273 -5.15 -2.55 -22.42
CA GLN A 273 -5.74 -1.21 -22.34
C GLN A 273 -5.78 -0.69 -20.90
N GLY A 274 -6.13 -1.54 -19.93
CA GLY A 274 -6.08 -1.19 -18.51
C GLY A 274 -4.68 -0.80 -18.06
N VAL A 275 -3.67 -1.60 -18.41
CA VAL A 275 -2.25 -1.30 -18.12
C VAL A 275 -1.82 0.02 -18.77
N GLU A 276 -2.18 0.25 -20.03
CA GLU A 276 -1.84 1.49 -20.73
C GLU A 276 -2.50 2.71 -20.09
N VAL A 277 -3.78 2.62 -19.72
CA VAL A 277 -4.49 3.71 -19.03
C VAL A 277 -3.82 4.02 -17.70
N MET A 278 -3.59 3.02 -16.86
CA MET A 278 -2.95 3.21 -15.54
C MET A 278 -1.57 3.85 -15.66
N LEU A 279 -0.74 3.39 -16.61
CA LEU A 279 0.59 3.93 -16.81
C LEU A 279 0.56 5.38 -17.33
N LYS A 280 -0.34 5.73 -18.25
CA LYS A 280 -0.43 7.08 -18.81
C LYS A 280 -1.07 8.08 -17.85
N GLU A 281 -1.97 7.63 -16.99
CA GLU A 281 -2.53 8.45 -15.90
C GLU A 281 -1.46 8.82 -14.88
N ALA A 282 -0.56 7.88 -14.56
CA ALA A 282 0.52 8.12 -13.61
C ALA A 282 1.75 8.82 -14.23
N ILE A 283 2.02 8.59 -15.52
CA ILE A 283 3.20 9.07 -16.25
C ILE A 283 2.75 9.87 -17.49
N PRO A 284 2.49 11.19 -17.38
CA PRO A 284 2.00 12.00 -18.49
C PRO A 284 2.94 12.04 -19.71
N ASP A 285 4.25 11.82 -19.50
CA ASP A 285 5.27 11.81 -20.55
C ASP A 285 5.30 10.50 -21.36
N LEU A 286 4.50 9.49 -20.98
CA LEU A 286 4.38 8.21 -21.68
C LEU A 286 3.43 8.33 -22.88
N ALA A 287 3.96 8.14 -24.09
CA ALA A 287 3.19 8.22 -25.33
C ALA A 287 2.27 7.01 -25.54
N GLY A 288 2.69 5.82 -25.10
CA GLY A 288 1.90 4.59 -25.22
C GLY A 288 2.58 3.34 -24.68
N VAL A 289 1.86 2.22 -24.73
CA VAL A 289 2.33 0.91 -24.31
C VAL A 289 2.16 -0.10 -25.45
N TYR A 290 3.24 -0.77 -25.81
CA TYR A 290 3.28 -1.79 -26.85
C TYR A 290 3.56 -3.15 -26.22
N ASP A 291 2.78 -4.14 -26.62
CA ASP A 291 2.90 -5.51 -26.15
C ASP A 291 3.79 -6.32 -27.10
N VAL A 292 4.85 -6.93 -26.58
CA VAL A 292 5.78 -7.77 -27.34
C VAL A 292 5.63 -9.27 -27.05
N THR A 293 4.56 -9.65 -26.35
CA THR A 293 4.27 -11.02 -25.98
C THR A 293 3.85 -11.85 -27.19
N ASP A 294 4.35 -13.08 -27.27
CA ASP A 294 3.84 -14.05 -28.22
C ASP A 294 2.65 -14.80 -27.59
N HIS A 295 1.45 -14.33 -27.90
CA HIS A 295 0.20 -14.91 -27.40
C HIS A 295 -0.20 -16.20 -28.14
N SER A 296 0.60 -16.68 -29.09
CA SER A 296 0.32 -17.93 -29.79
C SER A 296 0.75 -19.18 -29.02
N GLU A 297 1.57 -19.03 -27.98
CA GLU A 297 1.91 -20.09 -27.03
C GLU A 297 0.88 -20.10 -25.89
N GLY A 298 0.07 -21.17 -25.80
CA GLY A 298 -1.17 -21.24 -25.02
C GLY A 298 -1.10 -21.03 -23.49
N GLU A 299 -2.23 -21.29 -22.80
CA GLU A 299 -2.59 -20.85 -21.43
C GLU A 299 -1.61 -21.13 -20.26
N SER A 300 -0.48 -21.80 -20.44
CA SER A 300 0.59 -21.92 -19.43
C SER A 300 1.84 -22.60 -20.01
N PRO A 301 2.91 -21.87 -20.35
CA PRO A 301 4.15 -22.49 -20.82
C PRO A 301 4.96 -23.18 -19.70
N PHE A 302 4.61 -22.98 -18.43
CA PHE A 302 5.42 -23.43 -17.29
C PHE A 302 4.99 -24.77 -16.66
N PHE A 303 3.88 -25.38 -17.10
CA PHE A 303 3.46 -26.70 -16.65
C PHE A 303 3.41 -27.67 -17.83
N THR A 304 4.53 -28.34 -18.07
CA THR A 304 4.55 -29.61 -18.84
C THR A 304 5.10 -30.69 -17.91
N ASP A 305 4.19 -31.50 -17.38
CA ASP A 305 4.17 -32.97 -17.50
C ASP A 305 2.80 -33.52 -17.06
#